data_AF-A0A7V9HVR8-F1
#
_entry.id   AF-A0A7V9HVR8-F1
#
_cell.length_a   1.000
_cell.length_b   1.000
_cell.length_c   1.000
_cell.angle_alpha   90.00
_cell.angle_beta   90.00
_cell.angle_gamma   90.00
#
_symmetry.space_group_name_H-M   'P 1'
#
loop_
_entity.id
_entity.type
_entity.pdbx_description
1 polymer ?
#
loop_
_entity_poly.entity_id
_entity_poly.type
_entity_poly.pdbx_seq_one_letter_code
_entity_poly.pdbx_strand_id
1 'polypeptide(L)'
;AQASVVQDVASLADRVSFIQERFGQGAIAEEFVEGRELYVGVIGNDDSLEILPIIEMVFDKRKTRPEERIATQFAKWDEAYRERKGIRNVVARPISKAVRAVIEETCRTAYRALWLRDYARLDLRLAPDGQVWVLEANANPFISYGHDMANAAAKAGMEYYDFIERIVDAAIARYERS
;
A
#
# COMPACT_ATOMS: atom_id res chain seq x y z
N ALA A 1 -10.76 -11.74 -10.81
CA ALA A 1 -10.11 -10.42 -11.01
C ALA A 1 -10.58 -9.68 -12.27
N GLN A 2 -11.28 -10.34 -13.20
CA GLN A 2 -11.40 -9.86 -14.59
C GLN A 2 -12.40 -8.70 -14.83
N ALA A 3 -12.78 -7.96 -13.79
CA ALA A 3 -13.73 -6.84 -13.89
C ALA A 3 -13.54 -5.77 -12.79
N SER A 4 -12.33 -5.66 -12.21
CA SER A 4 -12.07 -4.67 -11.15
C SER A 4 -11.94 -3.23 -11.68
N VAL A 5 -11.79 -3.06 -12.99
CA VAL A 5 -11.82 -1.77 -13.68
C VAL A 5 -12.88 -1.88 -14.78
N VAL A 6 -13.80 -0.91 -14.83
CA VAL A 6 -14.89 -0.82 -15.81
C VAL A 6 -14.78 0.52 -16.53
N GLN A 7 -15.23 0.58 -17.79
CA GLN A 7 -15.03 1.76 -18.67
C GLN A 7 -16.33 2.45 -19.06
N ASP A 8 -17.48 1.90 -18.66
CA ASP A 8 -18.80 2.41 -19.02
C ASP A 8 -19.82 2.16 -17.91
N VAL A 9 -20.94 2.89 -17.98
CA VAL A 9 -21.99 2.89 -16.96
C VAL A 9 -22.70 1.53 -16.87
N ALA A 10 -22.86 0.81 -17.99
CA ALA A 10 -23.53 -0.49 -17.98
C ALA A 10 -22.67 -1.52 -17.24
N SER A 11 -21.38 -1.59 -17.58
CA SER A 11 -20.40 -2.43 -16.90
C SER A 11 -20.27 -2.09 -15.42
N LEU A 12 -20.36 -0.81 -15.05
CA LEU A 12 -20.38 -0.38 -13.64
C LEU A 12 -21.62 -0.89 -12.92
N ALA A 13 -22.81 -0.74 -13.50
CA ALA A 13 -24.06 -1.22 -12.90
C ALA A 13 -24.01 -2.73 -12.66
N ASP A 14 -23.56 -3.51 -13.64
CA ASP A 14 -23.39 -4.97 -13.51
C ASP A 14 -22.44 -5.32 -12.36
N ARG A 15 -21.33 -4.57 -12.21
CA ARG A 15 -20.36 -4.80 -11.15
C ARG A 15 -20.91 -4.45 -9.77
N VAL A 16 -21.67 -3.37 -9.65
CA VAL A 16 -22.33 -2.97 -8.41
C VAL A 16 -23.34 -4.05 -7.98
N SER A 17 -24.19 -4.52 -8.89
CA SER A 17 -25.14 -5.60 -8.62
C SER A 17 -24.43 -6.87 -8.15
N PHE A 18 -23.36 -7.28 -8.82
CA PHE A 18 -22.56 -8.43 -8.38
C PHE A 18 -22.03 -8.28 -6.94
N ILE A 19 -21.52 -7.10 -6.57
CA ILE A 19 -20.97 -6.86 -5.22
C ILE A 19 -22.09 -6.95 -4.17
N GLN A 20 -23.24 -6.33 -4.44
CA GLN A 20 -24.39 -6.36 -3.55
C GLN A 20 -24.95 -7.77 -3.35
N GLU A 21 -25.12 -8.52 -4.45
CA GLU A 21 -25.64 -9.89 -4.40
C GLU A 21 -24.67 -10.86 -3.71
N ARG A 22 -23.37 -10.76 -4.01
CA ARG A 22 -22.39 -11.71 -3.47
C ARG A 22 -21.99 -11.41 -2.04
N PHE A 23 -21.92 -10.15 -1.65
CA PHE A 23 -21.34 -9.75 -0.36
C PHE A 23 -22.35 -9.05 0.57
N GLY A 24 -23.57 -8.79 0.12
CA GLY A 24 -24.64 -8.20 0.95
C GLY A 24 -24.36 -6.78 1.42
N GLN A 25 -23.53 -6.03 0.70
CA GLN A 25 -23.04 -4.71 1.12
C GLN A 25 -22.95 -3.74 -0.06
N GLY A 26 -22.92 -2.44 0.26
CA GLY A 26 -22.78 -1.39 -0.75
C GLY A 26 -21.44 -1.51 -1.50
N ALA A 27 -21.45 -1.09 -2.77
CA ALA A 27 -20.24 -0.98 -3.57
C ALA A 27 -19.70 0.46 -3.52
N ILE A 28 -18.39 0.60 -3.36
CA ILE A 28 -17.68 1.86 -3.56
C ILE A 28 -17.16 1.85 -5.00
N ALA A 29 -17.42 2.93 -5.74
CA ALA A 29 -16.93 3.14 -7.10
C ALA A 29 -16.05 4.39 -7.12
N GLU A 30 -14.81 4.24 -7.55
CA GLU A 30 -13.79 5.28 -7.55
C GLU A 30 -13.19 5.44 -8.95
N GLU A 31 -12.69 6.63 -9.24
CA GLU A 31 -11.91 6.88 -10.44
C GLU A 31 -10.64 6.02 -10.44
N PHE A 32 -10.32 5.43 -11.60
CA PHE A 32 -9.06 4.72 -11.77
C PHE A 32 -7.90 5.71 -11.87
N VAL A 33 -7.02 5.71 -10.86
CA VAL A 33 -5.79 6.50 -10.87
C VAL A 33 -4.64 5.68 -11.46
N GLU A 34 -4.21 6.03 -12.68
CA GLU A 34 -2.99 5.45 -13.26
C GLU A 34 -1.75 5.95 -12.50
N GLY A 35 -0.80 5.06 -12.25
CA GLY A 35 0.45 5.44 -11.59
C GLY A 35 1.20 4.29 -10.95
N ARG A 36 2.25 4.65 -10.22
CA ARG A 36 3.09 3.73 -9.45
C ARG A 36 2.39 3.33 -8.17
N GLU A 37 2.41 2.04 -7.85
CA GLU A 37 1.82 1.49 -6.63
C GLU A 37 2.90 1.41 -5.54
N LEU A 38 2.76 2.24 -4.51
CA LEU A 38 3.75 2.41 -3.46
C LEU A 38 3.20 1.90 -2.12
N TYR A 39 4.03 1.19 -1.37
CA TYR A 39 3.76 0.71 -0.03
C TYR A 39 4.70 1.40 0.93
N VAL A 40 4.12 2.19 1.84
CA VAL A 40 4.86 3.01 2.80
C VAL A 40 4.59 2.48 4.20
N GLY A 41 5.60 1.80 4.75
CA GLY A 41 5.57 1.38 6.15
C GLY A 41 5.82 2.56 7.09
N VAL A 42 5.08 2.59 8.19
CA VAL A 42 5.23 3.60 9.25
C VAL A 42 5.36 2.86 10.57
N ILE A 43 6.30 3.27 11.43
CA ILE A 43 6.47 2.76 12.79
C ILE A 43 6.49 3.94 13.78
N GLY A 44 5.97 3.74 14.99
CA GLY A 44 6.01 4.72 16.06
C GLY A 44 4.65 5.37 16.32
N ASN A 45 4.68 6.42 17.14
CA ASN A 45 3.50 7.16 17.57
C ASN A 45 3.80 8.67 17.60
N ASP A 46 2.78 9.51 17.41
CA ASP A 46 2.84 10.98 17.56
C ASP A 46 3.98 11.65 16.75
N ASP A 47 4.96 12.24 17.44
CA ASP A 47 6.13 12.89 16.85
C ASP A 47 7.30 11.93 16.60
N SER A 48 7.22 10.70 17.13
CA SER A 48 8.21 9.64 16.92
C SER A 48 7.97 8.79 15.66
N LEU A 49 7.02 9.20 14.82
CA LEU A 49 6.68 8.48 13.59
C LEU A 49 7.88 8.43 12.64
N GLU A 50 8.26 7.21 12.28
CA GLU A 50 9.31 6.88 11.34
C GLU A 50 8.69 6.34 10.06
N ILE A 51 9.05 6.94 8.92
CA ILE A 51 8.61 6.47 7.60
C ILE A 51 9.71 5.57 7.04
N LEU A 52 9.37 4.31 6.78
CA LEU A 52 10.30 3.33 6.24
C LEU A 52 10.60 3.60 4.76
N PRO A 53 11.71 3.05 4.22
CA PRO A 53 11.95 2.99 2.79
C PRO A 53 10.74 2.47 2.01
N ILE A 54 10.40 3.16 0.93
CA ILE A 54 9.21 2.88 0.14
C ILE A 54 9.42 1.61 -0.69
N ILE A 55 8.47 0.69 -0.61
CA ILE A 55 8.40 -0.47 -1.50
C ILE A 55 7.44 -0.14 -2.65
N GLU A 56 7.73 -0.65 -3.83
CA GLU A 56 6.91 -0.45 -5.02
C GLU A 56 6.51 -1.79 -5.63
N MET A 57 5.21 -1.94 -5.88
CA MET A 57 4.69 -3.05 -6.66
C MET A 57 4.77 -2.71 -8.15
N VAL A 58 5.71 -3.34 -8.83
CA VAL A 58 5.96 -3.14 -10.26
C VAL A 58 5.26 -4.20 -11.08
N PHE A 59 4.71 -3.78 -12.22
CA PHE A 59 4.09 -4.64 -13.22
C PHE A 59 4.93 -4.64 -14.49
N ASP A 60 5.09 -5.80 -15.14
CA ASP A 60 5.78 -5.87 -16.43
C ASP A 60 4.89 -5.26 -17.51
N LYS A 61 5.30 -4.10 -18.04
CA LYS A 61 4.56 -3.36 -19.08
C LYS A 61 4.37 -4.15 -20.37
N ARG A 62 5.21 -5.16 -20.65
CA ARG A 62 5.07 -6.04 -21.82
C ARG A 62 4.00 -7.10 -21.63
N LYS A 63 3.63 -7.41 -20.38
CA LYS A 63 2.68 -8.47 -20.00
C LYS A 63 1.37 -7.92 -19.43
N THR A 64 1.27 -6.61 -19.23
CA THR A 64 0.13 -5.95 -18.57
C THR A 64 -0.32 -4.70 -19.32
N ARG A 65 -1.63 -4.57 -19.50
CA ARG A 65 -2.27 -3.31 -19.91
C ARG A 65 -2.44 -2.39 -18.68
N PRO A 66 -2.51 -1.05 -18.85
CA PRO A 66 -2.63 -0.12 -17.72
C PRO A 66 -3.71 -0.48 -16.70
N GLU A 67 -4.91 -0.87 -17.15
CA GLU A 67 -6.04 -1.26 -16.30
C GLU A 67 -5.83 -2.58 -15.54
N GLU A 68 -4.81 -3.37 -15.91
CA GLU A 68 -4.41 -4.58 -15.19
C GLU A 68 -3.39 -4.30 -14.07
N ARG A 69 -2.87 -3.07 -13.97
CA ARG A 69 -1.79 -2.68 -13.04
C ARG A 69 -2.33 -2.18 -11.71
N ILE A 70 -3.15 -3.02 -11.09
CA ILE A 70 -3.77 -2.79 -9.78
C ILE A 70 -3.46 -3.96 -8.84
N ALA A 71 -3.23 -3.68 -7.56
CA ALA A 71 -2.99 -4.72 -6.56
C ALA A 71 -4.27 -5.47 -6.13
N THR A 72 -4.89 -6.18 -7.07
CA THR A 72 -5.96 -7.15 -6.78
C THR A 72 -5.47 -8.29 -5.88
N GLN A 73 -6.38 -9.06 -5.28
CA GLN A 73 -6.04 -10.24 -4.47
C GLN A 73 -5.07 -11.20 -5.19
N PHE A 74 -5.28 -11.45 -6.49
CA PHE A 74 -4.38 -12.30 -7.29
C PHE A 74 -3.02 -11.64 -7.49
N ALA A 75 -2.99 -10.33 -7.74
CA ALA A 75 -1.75 -9.59 -7.88
C ALA A 75 -0.94 -9.57 -6.56
N LYS A 76 -1.63 -9.55 -5.40
CA LYS A 76 -1.00 -9.57 -4.07
C LYS A 76 -0.52 -10.99 -3.69
N TRP A 77 -1.30 -12.04 -3.92
CA TRP A 77 -1.11 -13.34 -3.25
C TRP A 77 -1.01 -14.59 -4.14
N ASP A 78 -1.26 -14.48 -5.46
CA ASP A 78 -1.20 -15.63 -6.36
C ASP A 78 0.14 -15.63 -7.11
N GLU A 79 1.05 -16.54 -6.73
CA GLU A 79 2.40 -16.60 -7.29
C GLU A 79 2.41 -16.87 -8.79
N ALA A 80 1.56 -17.79 -9.27
CA ALA A 80 1.46 -18.12 -10.69
C ALA A 80 0.95 -16.92 -11.50
N TYR A 81 -0.03 -16.19 -10.97
CA TYR A 81 -0.53 -14.95 -11.56
C TYR A 81 0.57 -13.88 -11.58
N ARG A 82 1.30 -13.70 -10.48
CA ARG A 82 2.39 -12.73 -10.35
C ARG A 82 3.51 -13.03 -11.33
N GLU A 83 3.95 -14.28 -11.44
CA GLU A 83 4.98 -14.69 -12.40
C GLU A 83 4.52 -14.43 -13.84
N ARG A 84 3.30 -14.87 -14.18
CA ARG A 84 2.70 -14.67 -15.50
C ARG A 84 2.60 -13.20 -15.89
N LYS A 85 2.26 -12.31 -14.94
CA LYS A 85 2.15 -10.86 -15.17
C LYS A 85 3.44 -10.08 -14.89
N GLY A 86 4.50 -10.76 -14.47
CA GLY A 86 5.80 -10.15 -14.14
C GLY A 86 5.74 -9.18 -12.96
N ILE A 87 4.86 -9.45 -11.99
CA ILE A 87 4.60 -8.61 -10.83
C ILE A 87 5.66 -8.87 -9.76
N ARG A 88 6.29 -7.80 -9.25
CA ARG A 88 7.30 -7.88 -8.20
C ARG A 88 7.14 -6.73 -7.21
N ASN A 89 7.55 -6.97 -5.97
CA ASN A 89 7.67 -5.92 -4.97
C ASN A 89 9.16 -5.63 -4.82
N VAL A 90 9.56 -4.39 -5.02
CA VAL A 90 10.97 -3.96 -5.02
C VAL A 90 11.12 -2.70 -4.20
N VAL A 91 12.33 -2.38 -3.75
CA VAL A 91 12.62 -1.02 -3.26
C VAL A 91 12.24 -0.03 -4.36
N ALA A 92 11.48 0.99 -4.01
CA ALA A 92 10.90 1.91 -4.98
C ALA A 92 11.98 2.51 -5.89
N ARG A 93 11.65 2.59 -7.17
CA ARG A 93 12.47 3.29 -8.16
C ARG A 93 12.67 4.76 -7.72
N PRO A 94 13.72 5.46 -8.19
CA PRO A 94 13.99 6.84 -7.78
C PRO A 94 12.72 7.72 -7.80
N ILE A 95 12.53 8.44 -6.70
CA ILE A 95 11.47 9.44 -6.50
C ILE A 95 12.21 10.74 -6.20
N SER A 96 11.77 11.87 -6.80
CA SER A 96 12.40 13.16 -6.53
C SER A 96 12.26 13.52 -5.05
N LYS A 97 13.21 14.30 -4.52
CA LYS A 97 13.15 14.73 -3.11
C LYS A 97 11.84 15.45 -2.77
N ALA A 98 11.34 16.28 -3.70
CA ALA A 98 10.08 16.99 -3.55
C ALA A 98 8.89 16.03 -3.42
N VAL A 99 8.75 15.05 -4.33
CA VAL A 99 7.66 14.08 -4.29
C VAL A 99 7.77 13.17 -3.06
N ARG A 100 8.98 12.78 -2.66
CA ARG A 100 9.20 12.00 -1.44
C ARG A 100 8.73 12.75 -0.20
N ALA A 101 9.01 14.05 -0.09
CA ALA A 101 8.52 14.87 1.02
C ALA A 101 6.99 14.93 1.06
N VAL A 102 6.33 15.05 -0.10
CA VAL A 102 4.86 14.99 -0.20
C VAL A 102 4.33 13.63 0.26
N ILE A 103 4.97 12.52 -0.14
CA ILE A 103 4.58 11.18 0.30
C ILE A 103 4.69 11.05 1.82
N GLU A 104 5.81 11.45 2.40
CA GLU A 104 6.06 11.35 3.85
C GLU A 104 5.05 12.18 4.65
N GLU A 105 4.77 13.41 4.23
CA GLU A 105 3.76 14.27 4.88
C GLU A 105 2.34 13.72 4.72
N THR A 106 2.02 13.19 3.53
CA THR A 106 0.72 12.53 3.25
C THR A 106 0.52 11.33 4.18
N CYS A 107 1.55 10.48 4.33
CA CYS A 107 1.50 9.34 5.24
C CYS A 107 1.32 9.77 6.70
N ARG A 108 2.06 10.78 7.17
CA ARG A 108 1.92 11.29 8.55
C ARG A 108 0.53 11.85 8.80
N THR A 109 -0.01 12.62 7.84
CA THR A 109 -1.36 13.17 7.92
C THR A 109 -2.41 12.07 7.97
N ALA A 110 -2.37 11.11 7.04
CA ALA A 110 -3.32 10.00 7.00
C ALA A 110 -3.24 9.12 8.26
N TYR A 111 -2.03 8.81 8.72
CA TYR A 111 -1.79 8.01 9.93
C TYR A 111 -2.45 8.63 11.17
N ARG A 112 -2.28 9.94 11.35
CA ARG A 112 -2.89 10.70 12.45
C ARG A 112 -4.41 10.82 12.30
N ALA A 113 -4.90 11.15 11.10
CA ALA A 113 -6.32 11.33 10.83
C ALA A 113 -7.13 10.04 11.06
N LEU A 114 -6.51 8.87 10.87
CA LEU A 114 -7.12 7.56 11.05
C LEU A 114 -6.82 6.92 12.41
N TRP A 115 -6.18 7.65 13.33
CA TRP A 115 -5.80 7.18 14.67
C TRP A 115 -5.02 5.86 14.66
N LEU A 116 -4.18 5.68 13.65
CA LEU A 116 -3.26 4.53 13.57
C LEU A 116 -2.22 4.65 14.70
N ARG A 117 -1.71 3.50 15.15
CA ARG A 117 -0.81 3.39 16.30
C ARG A 117 0.23 2.30 16.06
N ASP A 118 1.41 2.51 16.63
CA ASP A 118 2.57 1.61 16.69
C ASP A 118 3.20 1.26 15.34
N TYR A 119 2.41 0.76 14.39
CA TYR A 119 2.84 0.49 13.02
C TYR A 119 1.64 0.45 12.08
N ALA A 120 1.87 0.80 10.82
CA ALA A 120 0.88 0.64 9.76
C ALA A 120 1.57 0.61 8.40
N ARG A 121 0.80 0.27 7.37
CA ARG A 121 1.20 0.45 5.97
C ARG A 121 0.18 1.30 5.25
N LEU A 122 0.64 2.33 4.58
CA LEU A 122 -0.17 3.16 3.71
C LEU A 122 0.13 2.74 2.27
N ASP A 123 -0.90 2.29 1.55
CA ASP A 123 -0.80 1.95 0.14
C ASP A 123 -1.20 3.19 -0.67
N LEU A 124 -0.29 3.65 -1.54
CA LEU A 124 -0.42 4.90 -2.28
C LEU A 124 -0.35 4.67 -3.79
N ARG A 125 -0.97 5.57 -4.54
CA ARG A 125 -0.73 5.76 -5.97
C ARG A 125 0.05 7.04 -6.19
N LEU A 126 1.18 6.95 -6.89
CA LEU A 126 1.91 8.10 -7.41
C LEU A 126 1.63 8.25 -8.91
N ALA A 127 0.83 9.25 -9.25
CA ALA A 127 0.44 9.56 -10.62
C ALA A 127 1.61 10.15 -11.45
N PRO A 128 1.54 10.12 -12.80
CA PRO A 128 2.61 10.61 -13.67
C PRO A 128 2.94 12.11 -13.50
N ASP A 129 1.97 12.91 -13.08
CA ASP A 129 2.10 14.35 -12.80
C ASP A 129 2.73 14.64 -11.42
N GLY A 130 2.98 13.61 -10.62
CA GLY A 130 3.53 13.72 -9.27
C GLY A 130 2.49 13.76 -8.16
N GLN A 131 1.18 13.70 -8.47
CA GLN A 131 0.14 13.67 -7.47
C GLN A 131 0.15 12.35 -6.68
N VAL A 132 -0.03 12.44 -5.37
CA VAL A 132 -0.03 11.30 -4.44
C VAL A 132 -1.45 11.07 -3.97
N TRP A 133 -1.94 9.85 -4.14
CA TRP A 133 -3.26 9.41 -3.68
C TRP A 133 -3.10 8.32 -2.62
N VAL A 134 -3.84 8.43 -1.52
CA VAL A 134 -3.93 7.36 -0.51
C VAL A 134 -5.02 6.40 -0.93
N LEU A 135 -4.68 5.13 -1.14
CA LEU A 135 -5.62 4.09 -1.56
C LEU A 135 -6.14 3.29 -0.37
N GLU A 136 -5.26 2.91 0.54
CA GLU A 136 -5.58 2.04 1.68
C GLU A 136 -4.71 2.41 2.87
N ALA A 137 -5.31 2.40 4.06
CA ALA A 137 -4.59 2.43 5.32
C ALA A 137 -4.73 1.08 6.01
N ASN A 138 -3.66 0.30 5.99
CA ASN A 138 -3.62 -1.00 6.62
C ASN A 138 -3.02 -0.89 8.03
N ALA A 139 -3.88 -0.98 9.04
CA ALA A 139 -3.51 -0.89 10.46
C ALA A 139 -2.83 -2.17 11.00
N ASN A 140 -2.88 -3.28 10.26
CA ASN A 140 -2.23 -4.54 10.63
C ASN A 140 -1.63 -5.21 9.37
N PRO A 141 -0.60 -4.58 8.77
CA PRO A 141 0.01 -5.10 7.57
C PRO A 141 0.76 -6.41 7.86
N PHE A 142 1.00 -7.18 6.80
CA PHE A 142 1.79 -8.40 6.93
C PHE A 142 3.25 -8.06 7.27
N ILE A 143 3.70 -8.51 8.44
CA ILE A 143 5.04 -8.23 8.99
C ILE A 143 6.02 -9.40 8.87
N SER A 144 5.62 -10.52 8.26
CA SER A 144 6.48 -11.71 8.14
C SER A 144 7.78 -11.41 7.38
N TYR A 145 8.84 -12.16 7.72
CA TYR A 145 10.13 -12.08 7.03
C TYR A 145 10.00 -12.24 5.52
N GLY A 146 10.69 -11.39 4.75
CA GLY A 146 10.67 -11.40 3.29
C GLY A 146 9.50 -10.65 2.65
N HIS A 147 8.59 -10.06 3.42
CA HIS A 147 7.47 -9.25 2.92
C HIS A 147 7.70 -7.75 3.05
N ASP A 148 6.79 -6.94 2.50
CA ASP A 148 6.98 -5.50 2.26
C ASP A 148 7.47 -4.71 3.47
N MET A 149 6.84 -4.88 4.65
CA MET A 149 7.24 -4.18 5.88
C MET A 149 8.66 -4.58 6.33
N ALA A 150 8.93 -5.88 6.40
CA ALA A 150 10.25 -6.40 6.77
C ALA A 150 11.34 -6.00 5.77
N ASN A 151 11.04 -6.03 4.47
CA ASN A 151 11.97 -5.61 3.41
C ASN A 151 12.25 -4.10 3.45
N ALA A 152 11.23 -3.29 3.78
CA ALA A 152 11.39 -1.86 4.00
C ALA A 152 12.30 -1.59 5.20
N ALA A 153 12.08 -2.28 6.32
CA ALA A 153 12.89 -2.16 7.53
C ALA A 153 14.35 -2.61 7.29
N ALA A 154 14.55 -3.76 6.62
CA ALA A 154 15.88 -4.23 6.21
C ALA A 154 16.59 -3.21 5.32
N LYS A 155 15.86 -2.55 4.41
CA LYS A 155 16.43 -1.47 3.59
C LYS A 155 16.82 -0.24 4.41
N ALA A 156 16.20 -0.03 5.58
CA ALA A 156 16.54 1.01 6.54
C ALA A 156 17.73 0.62 7.45
N GLY A 157 18.24 -0.62 7.33
CA GLY A 157 19.32 -1.12 8.17
C GLY A 157 18.85 -1.80 9.46
N MET A 158 17.56 -2.13 9.58
CA MET A 158 17.03 -2.92 10.70
C MET A 158 16.94 -4.39 10.30
N GLU A 159 17.63 -5.28 11.01
CA GLU A 159 17.41 -6.71 10.82
C GLU A 159 16.00 -7.11 11.27
N TYR A 160 15.54 -8.29 10.86
CA TYR A 160 14.15 -8.69 11.09
C TYR A 160 13.73 -8.63 12.56
N TYR A 161 14.58 -9.12 13.47
CA TYR A 161 14.27 -9.10 14.90
C TYR A 161 14.28 -7.69 15.48
N ASP A 162 15.20 -6.83 15.04
CA ASP A 162 15.23 -5.41 15.44
C ASP A 162 13.95 -4.69 14.98
N PHE A 163 13.46 -5.01 13.79
CA PHE A 163 12.19 -4.48 13.28
C PHE A 163 11.00 -4.88 14.16
N ILE A 164 10.93 -6.14 14.58
CA ILE A 164 9.87 -6.62 15.47
C ILE A 164 9.99 -5.97 16.86
N GLU A 165 11.21 -5.89 17.40
CA GLU A 165 11.47 -5.21 18.67
C GLU A 165 11.06 -3.73 18.60
N ARG A 166 11.39 -3.04 17.51
CA ARG A 166 11.01 -1.64 17.29
C ARG A 166 9.49 -1.41 17.34
N ILE A 167 8.69 -2.35 16.82
CA ILE A 167 7.21 -2.28 16.91
C ILE A 167 6.76 -2.47 18.37
N VAL A 168 7.35 -3.43 19.08
CA VAL A 168 7.04 -3.68 20.49
C VAL A 168 7.38 -2.46 21.35
N ASP A 169 8.55 -1.86 21.13
CA ASP A 169 8.98 -0.64 21.82
C ASP A 169 8.02 0.53 21.58
N ALA A 170 7.52 0.69 20.35
CA ALA A 170 6.54 1.72 20.04
C ALA A 170 5.24 1.53 20.85
N ALA A 171 4.79 0.27 20.99
CA ALA A 171 3.61 -0.08 21.78
C ALA A 171 3.82 0.12 23.29
N ILE A 172 4.98 -0.29 23.83
CA ILE A 172 5.35 -0.07 25.23
C ILE A 172 5.39 1.42 25.53
N ALA A 173 6.12 2.20 24.74
CA ALA A 173 6.26 3.64 24.94
C ALA A 173 4.91 4.37 24.87
N ARG A 174 3.96 3.90 24.06
CA ARG A 174 2.59 4.43 24.04
C ARG A 174 1.81 4.07 25.31
N TYR A 175 1.94 2.84 25.78
CA TYR A 175 1.26 2.38 27.00
C TYR A 175 1.73 3.17 28.24
N GLU A 176 3.03 3.45 28.35
CA GLU A 176 3.59 4.23 29.46
C GLU A 176 3.14 5.70 29.50
N ARG A 177 2.65 6.24 28.37
CA ARG A 177 2.11 7.61 28.27
C ARG A 177 0.60 7.70 28.45
N SER A 178 -0.10 6.57 28.53
CA SER A 178 -1.56 6.48 28.65
C SER A 178 -2.00 6.51 30.11
#